data_AF-A0A7S2TJK0-F1
#
_entry.id   AF-A0A7S2TJK0-F1
#
_cell.length_a   1.000
_cell.length_b   1.000
_cell.length_c   1.000
_cell.angle_alpha   90.00
_cell.angle_beta   90.00
_cell.angle_gamma   90.00
#
_symmetry.space_group_name_H-M   'P 1'
#
loop_
_entity.id
_entity.type
_entity.pdbx_description
1 polymer ?
#
loop_
_entity_poly.entity_id
_entity_poly.type
_entity_poly.pdbx_seq_one_letter_code
_entity_poly.pdbx_strand_id
1 'polypeptide(L)'
;MLNESNEKGFRISTLTKLSSTKMTTGKGSLMDVIVMHSTTVDKKKCEGFEDEISGLEHVCGLEYHEIKAVVRQIRKNRREAEKLKAKLALSKEDPAFLEKMDGFHDLENVRLKKLEEDATTGWQDYSDLRKYFHEPEMKTNEFFKTFVDFLEDYQRCKSEMEEKKLRAERRKKEIEMKRSFELAVTLFHIQTGEPRHRLHLDEGDPTQPGGALQGILQMPKQRISEVF
;
A
#
# COMPACT_ATOMS: atom_id res chain seq x y z
N MET A 1 16.67 1.77 21.21
CA MET A 1 16.23 2.53 22.40
C MET A 1 14.78 2.91 22.18
N LEU A 2 13.85 2.21 22.83
CA LEU A 2 12.49 2.70 23.01
C LEU A 2 12.55 3.55 24.28
N ASN A 3 12.35 4.86 24.14
CA ASN A 3 12.55 5.81 25.25
C ASN A 3 11.54 5.55 26.38
N GLU A 4 12.04 5.55 27.63
CA GLU A 4 11.28 5.49 28.89
C GLU A 4 10.62 6.83 29.27
N SER A 5 10.25 7.65 28.28
CA SER A 5 9.37 8.80 28.50
C SER A 5 7.94 8.30 28.40
N ASN A 6 7.21 8.33 29.52
CA ASN A 6 5.79 7.97 29.68
C ASN A 6 4.82 8.84 28.85
N GLU A 7 5.09 9.07 27.57
CA GLU A 7 4.09 9.49 26.61
C GLU A 7 3.39 8.22 26.10
N LYS A 8 2.11 8.04 26.43
CA LYS A 8 1.30 6.87 26.02
C LYS A 8 0.91 6.95 24.53
N GLY A 9 1.85 7.22 23.63
CA GLY A 9 1.58 7.36 22.21
C GLY A 9 2.79 7.82 21.39
N PHE A 10 2.57 7.96 20.09
CA PHE A 10 3.51 8.53 19.14
C PHE A 10 2.78 9.49 18.22
N ARG A 11 3.51 10.47 17.68
CA ARG A 11 2.99 11.40 16.67
C ARG A 11 2.80 10.70 15.33
N ILE A 12 1.69 10.96 14.62
CA ILE A 12 1.42 10.40 13.28
C ILE A 12 2.58 10.62 12.33
N SER A 13 3.22 11.80 12.38
CA SER A 13 4.40 12.13 11.58
C SER A 13 5.58 11.15 11.73
N THR A 14 5.56 10.27 12.74
CA THR A 14 6.55 9.19 12.93
C THR A 14 6.34 8.03 11.96
N LEU A 15 5.12 7.84 11.44
CA LEU A 15 4.79 6.75 10.53
C LEU A 15 5.68 6.74 9.27
N THR A 16 6.00 7.92 8.74
CA THR A 16 6.89 8.09 7.57
C THR A 16 8.36 7.73 7.86
N LYS A 17 8.74 7.54 9.13
CA LYS A 17 10.11 7.21 9.55
C LYS A 17 10.31 5.72 9.80
N LEU A 18 9.25 4.92 9.75
CA LEU A 18 9.30 3.50 10.12
C LEU A 18 10.18 2.69 9.15
N SER A 19 10.12 3.00 7.85
CA SER A 19 10.89 2.34 6.80
C SER A 19 12.39 2.67 6.85
N SER A 20 12.75 3.87 7.31
CA SER A 20 14.15 4.32 7.44
C SER A 20 14.79 3.92 8.78
N THR A 21 14.00 3.66 9.81
CA THR A 21 14.49 3.26 11.14
C THR A 21 14.97 1.81 11.13
N LYS A 22 16.28 1.59 11.06
CA LYS A 22 16.88 0.25 11.05
C LYS A 22 16.88 -0.41 12.43
N MET A 23 16.72 -1.73 12.45
CA MET A 23 16.91 -2.52 13.67
C MET A 23 18.37 -2.57 14.09
N THR A 24 18.64 -2.80 15.38
CA THR A 24 20.01 -2.97 15.93
C THR A 24 20.77 -4.13 15.30
N THR A 25 20.06 -5.14 14.80
CA THR A 25 20.63 -6.29 14.10
C THR A 25 21.13 -5.95 12.69
N GLY A 26 20.83 -4.76 12.18
CA GLY A 26 21.07 -4.35 10.79
C GLY A 26 20.20 -5.06 9.76
N LYS A 27 19.37 -6.03 10.17
CA LYS A 27 18.53 -6.85 9.30
C LYS A 27 17.10 -6.30 9.31
N GLY A 28 16.83 -5.38 8.40
CA GLY A 28 15.50 -4.79 8.23
C GLY A 28 15.28 -3.48 9.01
N SER A 29 14.07 -2.99 8.89
CA SER A 29 13.54 -1.74 9.42
C SER A 29 12.45 -1.99 10.45
N LEU A 30 12.04 -0.94 11.16
CA LEU A 30 10.90 -1.01 12.07
C LEU A 30 9.60 -1.30 11.30
N MET A 31 9.48 -0.83 10.05
CA MET A 31 8.35 -1.19 9.18
C MET A 31 8.29 -2.71 8.92
N ASP A 32 9.43 -3.36 8.67
CA ASP A 32 9.47 -4.82 8.49
C ASP A 32 8.95 -5.56 9.74
N VAL A 33 9.24 -5.05 10.93
CA VAL A 33 8.73 -5.62 12.19
C VAL A 33 7.22 -5.46 12.30
N ILE A 34 6.70 -4.28 11.96
CA ILE A 34 5.26 -3.99 12.00
C ILE A 34 4.52 -4.90 11.04
N VAL A 35 4.98 -5.01 9.79
CA VAL A 35 4.41 -5.89 8.76
C VAL A 35 4.46 -7.35 9.21
N MET A 36 5.58 -7.80 9.77
CA MET A 36 5.70 -9.15 10.32
C MET A 36 4.62 -9.41 11.40
N HIS A 37 4.49 -8.50 12.37
CA HIS A 37 3.52 -8.65 13.46
C HIS A 37 2.08 -8.59 12.95
N SER A 38 1.75 -7.64 12.08
CA SER A 38 0.40 -7.47 11.52
C SER A 38 -0.02 -8.64 10.63
N THR A 39 0.91 -9.36 10.00
CA THR A 39 0.58 -10.48 9.11
C THR A 39 0.65 -11.85 9.78
N THR A 40 1.33 -11.96 10.93
CA THR A 40 1.55 -13.25 11.60
C THR A 40 0.99 -13.31 13.03
N VAL A 41 1.31 -12.34 13.87
CA VAL A 41 0.99 -12.37 15.31
C VAL A 41 -0.41 -11.84 15.56
N ASP A 42 -0.70 -10.65 15.07
CA ASP A 42 -1.96 -9.94 15.28
C ASP A 42 -2.84 -9.90 14.01
N LYS A 43 -2.66 -10.88 13.10
CA LYS A 43 -3.35 -10.94 11.81
C LYS A 43 -4.83 -10.58 11.89
N LYS A 44 -5.58 -11.24 12.78
CA LYS A 44 -7.03 -11.02 12.90
C LYS A 44 -7.42 -9.60 13.29
N LYS A 45 -6.56 -8.86 13.99
CA LYS A 45 -6.82 -7.48 14.42
C LYS A 45 -6.43 -6.46 13.35
N CYS A 46 -5.48 -6.82 12.51
CA CYS A 46 -4.93 -5.96 11.46
C CYS A 46 -5.41 -6.37 10.05
N GLU A 47 -6.30 -7.35 9.94
CA GLU A 47 -6.81 -7.78 8.64
C GLU A 47 -7.79 -6.71 8.12
N GLY A 48 -7.56 -6.22 6.90
CA GLY A 48 -8.45 -5.27 6.24
C GLY A 48 -8.22 -3.78 6.55
N PHE A 49 -7.32 -3.42 7.48
CA PHE A 49 -7.08 -1.99 7.78
C PHE A 49 -6.63 -1.21 6.53
N GLU A 50 -5.89 -1.86 5.63
CA GLU A 50 -5.42 -1.29 4.36
C GLU A 50 -6.60 -0.81 3.50
N ASP A 51 -7.69 -1.56 3.50
CA ASP A 51 -8.88 -1.26 2.72
C ASP A 51 -9.70 -0.13 3.35
N GLU A 52 -9.75 -0.06 4.69
CA GLU A 52 -10.46 0.98 5.45
C GLU A 52 -9.92 2.40 5.17
N ILE A 53 -8.64 2.52 4.85
CA ILE A 53 -7.97 3.82 4.61
C ILE A 53 -7.59 4.05 3.15
N SER A 54 -7.93 3.13 2.25
CA SER A 54 -7.60 3.20 0.81
C SER A 54 -8.16 4.45 0.10
N GLY A 55 -9.30 4.98 0.58
CA GLY A 55 -9.92 6.17 0.02
C GLY A 55 -9.17 7.48 0.29
N LEU A 56 -8.13 7.48 1.13
CA LEU A 56 -7.42 8.69 1.53
C LEU A 56 -6.62 9.35 0.39
N GLU A 57 -6.27 8.60 -0.65
CA GLU A 57 -5.57 9.12 -1.84
C GLU A 57 -6.34 10.25 -2.53
N HIS A 58 -7.68 10.18 -2.54
CA HIS A 58 -8.51 11.20 -3.18
C HIS A 58 -8.57 12.51 -2.40
N VAL A 59 -8.26 12.48 -1.10
CA VAL A 59 -8.34 13.66 -0.22
C VAL A 59 -6.97 14.22 0.16
N CYS A 60 -5.87 13.48 -0.06
CA CYS A 60 -4.52 13.94 0.29
C CYS A 60 -4.07 15.17 -0.52
N GLY A 61 -4.62 15.37 -1.73
CA GLY A 61 -4.40 16.54 -2.55
C GLY A 61 -5.30 17.74 -2.23
N LEU A 62 -6.28 17.57 -1.33
CA LEU A 62 -7.27 18.60 -1.05
C LEU A 62 -6.84 19.49 0.11
N GLU A 63 -6.86 20.79 -0.15
CA GLU A 63 -6.59 21.82 0.83
C GLU A 63 -7.88 22.49 1.27
N TYR A 64 -8.22 22.39 2.57
CA TYR A 64 -9.47 22.94 3.08
C TYR A 64 -9.63 24.45 2.81
N HIS A 65 -8.53 25.20 2.84
CA HIS A 65 -8.55 26.62 2.56
C HIS A 65 -8.96 26.93 1.11
N GLU A 66 -8.63 26.06 0.16
CA GLU A 66 -9.05 26.14 -1.23
C GLU A 66 -10.53 25.82 -1.37
N ILE A 67 -11.02 24.76 -0.71
CA ILE A 67 -12.45 24.41 -0.68
C ILE A 67 -13.27 25.59 -0.16
N LYS A 68 -12.83 26.20 0.95
CA LYS A 68 -13.48 27.38 1.53
C LYS A 68 -13.45 28.58 0.59
N ALA A 69 -12.36 28.79 -0.15
CA ALA A 69 -12.26 29.85 -1.15
C ALA A 69 -13.26 29.63 -2.30
N VAL A 70 -13.38 28.39 -2.80
CA VAL A 70 -14.35 28.01 -3.84
C VAL A 70 -15.78 28.25 -3.36
N VAL A 71 -16.16 27.78 -2.17
CA VAL A 71 -17.50 28.00 -1.60
C VAL A 71 -17.81 29.50 -1.47
N ARG A 72 -16.84 30.30 -1.00
CA ARG A 72 -16.99 31.77 -0.92
C ARG A 72 -17.20 32.40 -2.30
N GLN A 73 -16.48 31.93 -3.32
CA GLN A 73 -16.61 32.44 -4.68
C GLN A 73 -17.97 32.09 -5.28
N ILE A 74 -18.46 30.87 -5.09
CA ILE A 74 -19.81 30.45 -5.52
C ILE A 74 -20.87 31.33 -4.85
N ARG A 75 -20.74 31.57 -3.54
CA ARG A 75 -21.64 32.47 -2.80
C ARG A 75 -21.63 33.89 -3.33
N LYS A 76 -20.46 34.41 -3.71
CA LYS A 76 -20.33 35.74 -4.32
C LYS A 76 -21.04 35.79 -5.67
N ASN A 77 -20.75 34.83 -6.56
CA ASN A 77 -21.36 34.74 -7.90
C ASN A 77 -22.89 34.65 -7.82
N ARG A 78 -23.40 33.86 -6.87
CA ARG A 78 -24.85 33.77 -6.62
C ARG A 78 -25.46 35.13 -6.25
N ARG A 79 -24.86 35.86 -5.31
CA ARG A 79 -25.35 37.19 -4.89
C ARG A 79 -25.33 38.19 -6.05
N GLU A 80 -24.35 38.09 -6.94
CA GLU A 80 -24.29 38.91 -8.15
C GLU A 80 -25.41 38.56 -9.13
N ALA A 81 -25.69 37.27 -9.32
CA ALA A 81 -26.83 36.81 -10.12
C ALA A 81 -28.18 37.27 -9.53
N GLU A 82 -28.36 37.19 -8.20
CA GLU A 82 -29.57 37.70 -7.52
C GLU A 82 -29.76 39.20 -7.75
N LYS A 83 -28.68 39.98 -7.67
CA LYS A 83 -28.72 41.43 -7.96
C LYS A 83 -29.07 41.72 -9.41
N LEU A 84 -28.53 40.94 -10.36
CA LEU A 84 -28.84 41.10 -11.78
C LEU A 84 -30.30 40.77 -12.06
N LYS A 85 -30.80 39.66 -11.52
CA LYS A 85 -32.20 39.25 -11.62
C LYS A 85 -33.15 40.32 -11.05
N ALA A 86 -32.83 40.87 -9.88
CA ALA A 86 -33.63 41.95 -9.28
C ALA A 86 -33.68 43.20 -10.17
N LYS A 87 -32.58 43.55 -10.86
CA LYS A 87 -32.56 44.65 -11.83
C LYS A 87 -33.42 44.36 -13.05
N LEU A 88 -33.34 43.15 -13.61
CA LEU A 88 -34.14 42.72 -14.78
C LEU A 88 -35.64 42.67 -14.46
N ALA A 89 -35.99 42.24 -13.23
CA ALA A 89 -37.37 42.26 -12.76
C ALA A 89 -37.94 43.69 -12.69
N LEU A 90 -37.12 44.67 -12.30
CA LEU A 90 -37.51 46.09 -12.27
C LEU A 90 -37.66 46.69 -13.68
N SER A 91 -36.83 46.28 -14.65
CA SER A 91 -36.93 46.73 -16.04
C SER A 91 -38.07 46.05 -16.82
N LYS A 92 -38.71 45.00 -16.24
CA LYS A 92 -39.70 44.13 -16.92
C LYS A 92 -39.15 43.51 -18.21
N GLU A 93 -37.83 43.35 -18.29
CA GLU A 93 -37.18 42.69 -19.42
C GLU A 93 -37.32 41.17 -19.29
N ASP A 94 -37.75 40.53 -20.39
CA ASP A 94 -37.83 39.08 -20.58
C ASP A 94 -38.47 38.28 -19.41
N PRO A 95 -39.82 38.27 -19.31
CA PRO A 95 -40.52 37.54 -18.26
C PRO A 95 -40.29 36.02 -18.30
N ALA A 96 -40.01 35.44 -19.48
CA ALA A 96 -39.73 34.00 -19.61
C ALA A 96 -38.35 33.64 -19.03
N PHE A 97 -37.37 34.55 -19.13
CA PHE A 97 -36.09 34.41 -18.44
C PHE A 97 -36.27 34.48 -16.92
N LEU A 98 -37.04 35.43 -16.41
CA LEU A 98 -37.27 35.60 -14.97
C LEU A 98 -37.91 34.36 -14.33
N GLU A 99 -38.94 33.78 -14.97
CA GLU A 99 -39.62 32.57 -14.49
C GLU A 99 -38.66 31.36 -14.42
N LYS A 100 -37.84 31.15 -15.45
CA LYS A 100 -36.83 30.08 -15.43
C LYS A 100 -35.75 30.32 -14.37
N MET A 101 -35.36 31.57 -14.16
CA MET A 101 -34.37 31.94 -13.15
C MET A 101 -34.91 31.83 -11.72
N ASP A 102 -36.22 31.94 -11.48
CA ASP A 102 -36.81 31.65 -10.17
C ASP A 102 -36.57 30.18 -9.76
N GLY A 103 -36.97 29.23 -10.61
CA GLY A 103 -36.80 27.79 -10.32
C GLY A 103 -35.32 27.37 -10.20
N PHE A 104 -34.44 27.95 -11.02
CA PHE A 104 -33.00 27.70 -10.92
C PHE A 104 -32.42 28.22 -9.60
N HIS A 105 -32.77 29.45 -9.19
CA HIS A 105 -32.25 30.03 -7.95
C HIS A 105 -32.65 29.23 -6.72
N ASP A 106 -33.90 28.77 -6.62
CA ASP A 106 -34.34 28.01 -5.45
C ASP A 106 -33.59 26.68 -5.31
N LEU A 107 -33.39 25.97 -6.43
CA LEU A 107 -32.63 24.72 -6.44
C LEU A 107 -31.16 24.95 -6.07
N GLU A 108 -30.52 25.96 -6.65
CA GLU A 108 -29.12 26.29 -6.36
C GLU A 108 -28.93 26.81 -4.93
N ASN A 109 -29.94 27.46 -4.34
CA ASN A 109 -29.91 27.88 -2.94
C ASN A 109 -29.82 26.68 -2.00
N VAL A 110 -30.62 25.65 -2.26
CA VAL A 110 -30.60 24.40 -1.48
C VAL A 110 -29.24 23.70 -1.65
N ARG A 111 -28.73 23.62 -2.88
CA ARG A 111 -27.43 22.99 -3.18
C ARG A 111 -26.26 23.74 -2.53
N LEU A 112 -26.23 25.07 -2.62
CA LEU A 112 -25.18 25.88 -2.00
C LEU A 112 -25.22 25.77 -0.48
N LYS A 113 -26.41 25.78 0.13
CA LYS A 113 -26.55 25.62 1.58
C LYS A 113 -26.02 24.25 2.02
N LYS A 114 -26.38 23.19 1.30
CA LYS A 114 -25.84 21.85 1.56
C LYS A 114 -24.32 21.80 1.41
N LEU A 115 -23.77 22.42 0.36
CA LEU A 115 -22.32 22.51 0.15
C LEU A 115 -21.62 23.25 1.30
N GLU A 116 -22.21 24.34 1.82
CA GLU A 116 -21.69 25.08 2.98
C GLU A 116 -21.73 24.24 4.27
N GLU A 117 -22.81 23.46 4.47
CA GLU A 117 -22.96 22.53 5.59
C GLU A 117 -21.93 21.39 5.51
N ASP A 118 -21.80 20.75 4.35
CA ASP A 118 -20.84 19.66 4.10
C ASP A 118 -19.39 20.15 4.29
N ALA A 119 -19.04 21.34 3.77
CA ALA A 119 -17.73 21.93 3.95
C ALA A 119 -17.43 22.32 5.41
N THR A 120 -18.44 22.72 6.17
CA THR A 120 -18.29 23.04 7.60
C THR A 120 -18.10 21.76 8.42
N THR A 121 -18.91 20.74 8.14
CA THR A 121 -18.86 19.43 8.80
C THR A 121 -17.51 18.76 8.55
N GLY A 122 -17.07 18.69 7.30
CA GLY A 122 -15.78 18.07 6.96
C GLY A 122 -14.58 18.77 7.63
N TRP A 123 -14.65 20.08 7.85
CA TRP A 123 -13.62 20.79 8.62
C TRP A 123 -13.65 20.48 10.10
N GLN A 124 -14.85 20.37 10.67
CA GLN A 124 -15.01 20.01 12.07
C GLN A 124 -14.47 18.60 12.30
N ASP A 125 -14.83 17.64 11.45
CA ASP A 125 -14.32 16.27 11.48
C ASP A 125 -12.79 16.23 11.36
N TYR A 126 -12.22 16.96 10.40
CA TYR A 126 -10.77 17.09 10.28
C TYR A 126 -10.14 17.70 11.55
N SER A 127 -10.75 18.74 12.10
CA SER A 127 -10.25 19.41 13.31
C SER A 127 -10.29 18.48 14.54
N ASP A 128 -11.28 17.61 14.61
CA ASP A 128 -11.41 16.61 15.66
C ASP A 128 -10.42 15.46 15.47
N LEU A 129 -10.17 15.02 14.23
CA LEU A 129 -9.14 14.04 13.88
C LEU A 129 -7.73 14.53 14.26
N ARG A 130 -7.33 15.72 13.82
CA ARG A 130 -5.99 16.25 14.15
C ARG A 130 -5.80 16.42 15.66
N LYS A 131 -6.89 16.70 16.42
CA LYS A 131 -6.85 16.77 17.87
C LYS A 131 -6.72 15.39 18.50
N TYR A 132 -7.49 14.41 18.00
CA TYR A 132 -7.43 13.02 18.45
C TYR A 132 -6.03 12.44 18.30
N PHE A 133 -5.35 12.76 17.21
CA PHE A 133 -3.98 12.31 16.94
C PHE A 133 -2.88 13.25 17.44
N HIS A 134 -3.22 14.30 18.19
CA HIS A 134 -2.26 15.26 18.77
C HIS A 134 -1.38 16.01 17.74
N GLU A 135 -1.91 16.33 16.56
CA GLU A 135 -1.25 17.08 15.48
C GLU A 135 -2.03 18.37 15.11
N PRO A 136 -2.30 19.28 16.05
CA PRO A 136 -3.21 20.41 15.82
C PRO A 136 -2.76 21.40 14.73
N GLU A 137 -1.46 21.47 14.45
CA GLU A 137 -0.86 22.39 13.49
C GLU A 137 -0.70 21.79 12.09
N MET A 138 -0.93 20.48 11.94
CA MET A 138 -0.77 19.79 10.67
C MET A 138 -1.84 20.25 9.68
N LYS A 139 -1.43 20.42 8.41
CA LYS A 139 -2.36 20.78 7.33
C LYS A 139 -3.08 19.53 6.81
N THR A 140 -4.27 19.75 6.25
CA THR A 140 -5.16 18.67 5.77
C THR A 140 -4.45 17.73 4.80
N ASN A 141 -3.75 18.29 3.82
CA ASN A 141 -2.99 17.54 2.83
C ASN A 141 -1.86 16.71 3.47
N GLU A 142 -1.06 17.31 4.35
CA GLU A 142 0.05 16.68 5.04
C GLU A 142 -0.43 15.54 5.95
N PHE A 143 -1.53 15.77 6.65
CA PHE A 143 -2.15 14.80 7.54
C PHE A 143 -2.56 13.53 6.79
N PHE A 144 -3.38 13.68 5.74
CA PHE A 144 -3.82 12.53 4.95
C PHE A 144 -2.69 11.91 4.14
N LYS A 145 -1.77 12.73 3.61
CA LYS A 145 -0.57 12.22 2.92
C LYS A 145 0.29 11.34 3.82
N THR A 146 0.38 11.64 5.13
CA THR A 146 1.13 10.78 6.06
C THR A 146 0.56 9.36 6.12
N PHE A 147 -0.76 9.19 6.08
CA PHE A 147 -1.39 7.87 6.05
C PHE A 147 -1.21 7.17 4.69
N VAL A 148 -1.31 7.92 3.59
CA VAL A 148 -1.06 7.38 2.24
C VAL A 148 0.38 6.89 2.12
N ASP A 149 1.36 7.72 2.45
CA ASP A 149 2.77 7.36 2.40
C ASP A 149 3.08 6.15 3.32
N PHE A 150 2.44 6.08 4.49
CA PHE A 150 2.52 4.92 5.38
C PHE A 150 1.96 3.65 4.73
N LEU A 151 0.78 3.74 4.09
CA LEU A 151 0.13 2.61 3.43
C LEU A 151 0.97 2.09 2.26
N GLU A 152 1.52 2.98 1.43
CA GLU A 152 2.43 2.65 0.33
C GLU A 152 3.68 1.93 0.85
N ASP A 153 4.32 2.47 1.89
CA ASP A 153 5.49 1.87 2.53
C ASP A 153 5.17 0.49 3.12
N TYR A 154 4.03 0.37 3.79
CA TYR A 154 3.56 -0.88 4.38
C TYR A 154 3.32 -1.96 3.31
N GLN A 155 2.60 -1.62 2.22
CA GLN A 155 2.31 -2.53 1.11
C GLN A 155 3.58 -2.98 0.39
N ARG A 156 4.51 -2.05 0.16
CA ARG A 156 5.83 -2.36 -0.42
C ARG A 156 6.59 -3.34 0.46
N CYS A 157 6.71 -3.07 1.76
CA CYS A 157 7.39 -3.97 2.70
C CYS A 157 6.73 -5.35 2.78
N LYS A 158 5.39 -5.41 2.81
CA LYS A 158 4.61 -6.66 2.79
C LYS A 158 4.92 -7.50 1.56
N SER A 159 4.91 -6.88 0.37
CA SER A 159 5.26 -7.56 -0.88
C SER A 159 6.70 -8.09 -0.85
N GLU A 160 7.67 -7.26 -0.46
CA GLU A 160 9.08 -7.67 -0.36
C GLU A 160 9.30 -8.83 0.63
N MET A 161 8.57 -8.85 1.74
CA MET A 161 8.64 -9.92 2.73
C MET A 161 8.11 -11.25 2.18
N GLU A 162 6.97 -11.23 1.49
CA GLU A 162 6.42 -12.41 0.81
C GLU A 162 7.37 -12.94 -0.27
N GLU A 163 7.99 -12.06 -1.06
CA GLU A 163 9.02 -12.46 -2.01
C GLU A 163 10.24 -13.11 -1.33
N LYS A 164 10.74 -12.52 -0.24
CA LYS A 164 11.87 -13.08 0.53
C LYS A 164 11.53 -14.46 1.06
N LYS A 165 10.31 -14.65 1.56
CA LYS A 165 9.81 -15.94 2.04
C LYS A 165 9.75 -16.98 0.91
N LEU A 166 9.18 -16.62 -0.24
CA LEU A 166 9.11 -17.51 -1.40
C LEU A 166 10.50 -17.92 -1.90
N ARG A 167 11.45 -16.98 -1.96
CA ARG A 167 12.85 -17.26 -2.34
C ARG A 167 13.53 -18.17 -1.32
N ALA A 168 13.30 -17.98 -0.02
CA ALA A 168 13.86 -18.83 1.03
C ALA A 168 13.31 -20.27 0.94
N GLU A 169 12.01 -20.43 0.69
CA GLU A 169 11.39 -21.76 0.51
C GLU A 169 11.92 -22.48 -0.73
N ARG A 170 12.10 -21.77 -1.86
CA ARG A 170 12.71 -22.34 -3.08
C ARG A 170 14.14 -22.82 -2.83
N ARG A 171 14.97 -21.98 -2.20
CA ARG A 171 16.36 -22.36 -1.82
C ARG A 171 16.39 -23.58 -0.90
N LYS A 172 15.47 -23.67 0.06
CA LYS A 172 15.39 -24.82 0.97
C LYS A 172 15.08 -26.11 0.20
N LYS A 173 14.14 -26.07 -0.74
CA LYS A 173 13.81 -27.21 -1.62
C LYS A 173 14.98 -27.61 -2.52
N GLU A 174 15.69 -26.66 -3.10
CA GLU A 174 16.87 -26.93 -3.93
C GLU A 174 17.99 -27.63 -3.12
N ILE A 175 18.25 -27.18 -1.90
CA ILE A 175 19.23 -27.81 -1.00
C ILE A 175 18.80 -29.23 -0.63
N GLU A 176 17.52 -29.44 -0.37
CA GLU A 176 16.96 -30.76 -0.03
C GLU A 176 17.01 -31.73 -1.23
N MET A 177 16.72 -31.25 -2.44
CA MET A 177 16.88 -32.02 -3.67
C MET A 177 18.35 -32.38 -3.94
N LYS A 178 19.28 -31.44 -3.78
CA LYS A 178 20.72 -31.72 -3.93
C LYS A 178 21.20 -32.78 -2.94
N ARG A 179 20.82 -32.65 -1.66
CA ARG A 179 21.19 -33.63 -0.61
C ARG A 179 20.58 -35.01 -0.86
N SER A 180 19.31 -35.07 -1.25
CA SER A 180 18.66 -36.36 -1.56
C SER A 180 19.27 -37.03 -2.79
N PHE A 181 19.63 -36.27 -3.82
CA PHE A 181 20.35 -36.77 -4.98
C PHE A 181 21.74 -37.30 -4.60
N GLU A 182 22.54 -36.56 -3.82
CA GLU A 182 23.85 -37.00 -3.34
C GLU A 182 23.77 -38.31 -2.53
N LEU A 183 22.74 -38.45 -1.68
CA LEU A 183 22.48 -39.68 -0.94
C LEU A 183 22.11 -40.84 -1.87
N ALA A 184 21.24 -40.62 -2.84
CA ALA A 184 20.84 -41.64 -3.82
C ALA A 184 22.02 -42.11 -4.67
N VAL A 185 22.86 -41.18 -5.15
CA VAL A 185 24.10 -41.51 -5.88
C VAL A 185 25.05 -42.30 -5.00
N THR A 186 25.21 -41.93 -3.73
CA THR A 186 26.08 -42.67 -2.80
C THR A 186 25.58 -44.08 -2.55
N LEU A 187 24.27 -44.27 -2.34
CA LEU A 187 23.66 -45.59 -2.17
C LEU A 187 23.81 -46.46 -3.41
N PHE A 188 23.63 -45.89 -4.61
CA PHE A 188 23.81 -46.61 -5.87
C PHE A 188 25.23 -47.18 -6.00
N HIS A 189 26.27 -46.36 -5.78
CA HIS A 189 27.66 -46.83 -5.85
C HIS A 189 27.98 -47.92 -4.81
N ILE A 190 27.39 -47.85 -3.62
CA ILE A 190 27.53 -48.90 -2.60
C ILE A 190 26.89 -50.22 -3.07
N GLN A 191 25.75 -50.17 -3.76
CA GLN A 191 25.04 -51.36 -4.23
C GLN A 191 25.67 -51.99 -5.47
N THR A 192 26.21 -51.19 -6.40
CA THR A 192 26.79 -51.70 -7.66
C THR A 192 28.27 -52.03 -7.57
N GLY A 193 28.98 -51.54 -6.54
CA GLY A 193 30.42 -51.73 -6.39
C GLY A 193 31.27 -50.95 -7.40
N GLU A 194 30.65 -50.06 -8.19
CA GLU A 194 31.37 -49.22 -9.15
C GLU A 194 32.08 -48.05 -8.44
N PRO A 195 33.33 -47.72 -8.84
CA PRO A 195 34.04 -46.59 -8.25
C PRO A 195 33.36 -45.26 -8.60
N ARG A 196 33.33 -44.32 -7.66
CA ARG A 196 32.83 -42.95 -7.87
C ARG A 196 33.56 -42.30 -9.03
N HIS A 197 32.97 -42.30 -10.23
CA HIS A 197 33.36 -41.33 -11.24
C HIS A 197 32.96 -39.94 -10.71
N ARG A 198 33.93 -39.01 -10.63
CA ARG A 198 33.64 -37.60 -10.32
C ARG A 198 32.65 -37.08 -11.36
N LEU A 199 31.37 -37.05 -11.02
CA LEU A 199 30.40 -36.27 -11.75
C LEU A 199 30.71 -34.81 -11.45
N HIS A 200 31.38 -34.16 -12.40
CA HIS A 200 31.48 -32.72 -12.42
C HIS A 200 30.05 -32.20 -12.65
N LEU A 201 29.39 -31.79 -11.57
CA LEU A 201 28.19 -30.98 -11.68
C LEU A 201 28.67 -29.63 -12.20
N ASP A 202 28.46 -29.41 -13.49
CA ASP A 202 28.71 -28.13 -14.12
C ASP A 202 27.84 -27.08 -13.42
N GLU A 203 28.48 -26.11 -12.76
CA GLU A 203 27.79 -25.01 -12.09
C GLU A 203 27.24 -24.07 -13.16
N GLY A 204 26.09 -24.45 -13.73
CA GLY A 204 25.38 -23.60 -14.68
C GLY A 204 25.08 -22.22 -14.08
N ASP A 205 25.32 -21.19 -14.90
CA ASP A 205 25.20 -19.77 -14.56
C ASP A 205 23.89 -19.47 -13.79
N PRO A 206 23.98 -18.94 -12.56
CA PRO A 206 22.82 -18.70 -11.69
C PRO A 206 21.85 -17.63 -12.22
N THR A 207 22.15 -16.96 -13.33
CA THR A 207 21.30 -15.91 -13.90
C THR A 207 20.22 -16.41 -14.86
N GLN A 208 20.22 -17.69 -15.27
CA GLN A 208 19.17 -18.23 -16.14
C GLN A 208 18.11 -19.04 -15.37
N PRO A 209 16.82 -18.62 -15.39
CA PRO A 209 15.73 -19.40 -14.83
C PRO A 209 15.43 -20.58 -15.77
N GLY A 210 16.07 -21.74 -15.53
CA GLY A 210 15.76 -23.00 -16.23
C GLY A 210 16.93 -23.90 -16.59
N GLY A 211 18.19 -23.50 -16.35
CA GLY A 211 19.37 -24.24 -16.87
C GLY A 211 19.77 -25.51 -16.12
N ALA A 212 19.28 -25.77 -14.91
CA ALA A 212 19.87 -26.78 -14.01
C ALA A 212 19.55 -28.26 -14.34
N LEU A 213 18.85 -28.57 -15.44
CA LEU A 213 18.38 -29.94 -15.73
C LEU A 213 18.65 -30.45 -17.16
N GLN A 214 19.53 -29.81 -17.95
CA GLN A 214 19.83 -30.31 -19.30
C GLN A 214 20.99 -31.31 -19.39
N GLY A 215 21.61 -31.65 -18.25
CA GLY A 215 22.84 -32.44 -18.22
C GLY A 215 22.74 -33.85 -17.64
N ILE A 216 21.62 -34.58 -17.72
CA ILE A 216 21.60 -35.99 -17.27
C ILE A 216 20.64 -36.86 -18.12
N LEU A 217 21.18 -37.55 -19.12
CA LEU A 217 21.10 -39.01 -19.34
C LEU A 217 21.59 -39.37 -20.76
N GLN A 218 22.88 -39.63 -20.91
CA GLN A 218 23.35 -40.63 -21.87
C GLN A 218 24.04 -41.74 -21.05
N MET A 219 23.22 -42.57 -20.42
CA MET A 219 23.67 -43.87 -19.94
C MET A 219 23.90 -44.78 -21.16
N PRO A 220 25.04 -45.47 -21.28
CA PRO A 220 25.23 -46.45 -22.33
C PRO A 220 24.21 -47.60 -22.15
N LYS A 221 23.31 -47.77 -23.13
CA LYS A 221 22.41 -48.92 -23.25
C LYS A 221 23.23 -50.17 -23.57
N GLN A 222 23.94 -50.77 -22.63
CA GLN A 222 24.49 -52.11 -22.83
C GLN A 222 24.41 -52.96 -21.56
N ARG A 223 23.83 -54.15 -21.75
CA ARG A 223 23.81 -55.35 -20.90
C ARG A 223 22.85 -55.36 -19.70
N ILE A 224 21.57 -55.51 -20.02
CA ILE A 224 20.69 -56.42 -19.26
C ILE A 224 20.31 -57.56 -20.21
N SER A 225 21.26 -58.47 -20.42
CA SER A 225 21.01 -59.79 -21.00
C SER A 225 22.12 -60.69 -20.50
N GLU A 226 21.84 -61.45 -19.45
CA GLU A 226 22.56 -62.60 -18.88
C GLU A 226 22.50 -62.58 -17.35
N VAL A 227 21.31 -62.78 -16.79
CA VAL A 227 21.07 -63.66 -15.62
C VAL A 227 19.58 -64.05 -15.65
N PHE A 228 19.24 -64.98 -16.55
CA PHE A 228 18.13 -65.94 -16.43
C PHE A 228 18.49 -67.15 -17.29
#